data_AF-A0A561UBD7-F1
#
_entry.id   AF-A0A561UBD7-F1
#
_cell.length_a   1.000
_cell.length_b   1.000
_cell.length_c   1.000
_cell.angle_alpha   90.00
_cell.angle_beta   90.00
_cell.angle_gamma   90.00
#
_symmetry.space_group_name_H-M   'P 1'
#
loop_
_entity.id
_entity.type
_entity.pdbx_description
1 polymer ?
#
loop_
_entity_poly.entity_id
_entity_poly.type
_entity_poly.pdbx_seq_one_letter_code
_entity_poly.pdbx_strand_id
1 'polypeptide(L)'
;MRVRKLSAVTLVAVAVGLSLTACGNDSSPKAAPPAAASPVAPASPAAGTPAAADSPAAAAPVAASPASPAHTKPSGTPKATAGEKCTDQINYAGDPRSNAEINSIGANTGHCPTPEKSGAATPSGTPNKPGVKCTDQINYAGDPRSNAEINSIGANTGYCPPIQH
;
A
#
# COMPACT_ATOMS: atom_id res chain seq x y z
N MET A 1 43.96 7.37 -4.51
CA MET A 1 43.77 7.64 -5.96
C MET A 1 42.31 7.35 -6.31
N ARG A 2 41.52 8.38 -6.66
CA ARG A 2 40.09 8.24 -6.99
C ARG A 2 39.97 8.14 -8.51
N VAL A 3 39.71 6.94 -9.02
CA VAL A 3 39.51 6.73 -10.46
C VAL A 3 38.01 6.65 -10.72
N ARG A 4 37.42 7.76 -11.17
CA ARG A 4 36.06 7.81 -11.74
C ARG A 4 36.15 7.23 -13.15
N LYS A 5 35.61 6.03 -13.37
CA LYS A 5 35.49 5.44 -14.71
C LYS A 5 34.03 5.51 -15.16
N LEU A 6 33.90 5.96 -16.40
CA LEU A 6 32.73 6.55 -17.02
C LEU A 6 31.68 5.50 -17.40
N SER A 7 30.43 5.93 -17.33
CA SER A 7 29.24 5.33 -17.91
C SER A 7 29.45 4.85 -19.35
N ALA A 8 28.91 3.67 -19.66
CA ALA A 8 28.52 3.28 -21.01
C ALA A 8 27.13 2.62 -20.93
N VAL A 9 26.10 3.46 -21.04
CA VAL A 9 24.70 3.05 -21.17
C VAL A 9 24.51 2.55 -22.60
N THR A 10 24.28 1.25 -22.77
CA THR A 10 23.90 0.66 -24.05
C THR A 10 22.39 0.49 -24.08
N LEU A 11 21.71 1.40 -24.78
CA LEU A 11 20.28 1.28 -25.09
C LEU A 11 20.09 0.31 -26.26
N VAL A 12 19.50 -0.85 -25.98
CA VAL A 12 19.00 -1.76 -27.02
C VAL A 12 17.54 -1.43 -27.26
N ALA A 13 17.25 -0.77 -28.37
CA ALA A 13 15.90 -0.54 -28.87
C ALA A 13 15.39 -1.82 -29.53
N VAL A 14 14.44 -2.51 -28.89
CA VAL A 14 13.69 -3.61 -29.50
C VAL A 14 12.30 -3.09 -29.86
N ALA A 15 12.10 -2.83 -31.15
CA ALA A 15 10.80 -2.56 -31.73
C ALA A 15 10.23 -3.88 -32.27
N VAL A 16 9.16 -4.39 -31.65
CA VAL A 16 8.40 -5.53 -32.17
C VAL A 16 6.92 -5.17 -32.21
N GLY A 17 6.43 -4.94 -33.43
CA GLY A 17 5.19 -5.48 -33.98
C GLY A 17 3.87 -5.16 -33.28
N LEU A 18 3.15 -4.19 -33.84
CA LEU A 18 1.70 -4.06 -33.72
C LEU A 18 1.02 -5.25 -34.43
N SER A 19 0.11 -5.94 -33.75
CA SER A 19 -0.86 -6.84 -34.41
C SER A 19 -2.24 -6.56 -33.84
N LEU A 20 -3.02 -5.77 -34.58
CA LEU A 20 -4.46 -5.62 -34.41
C LEU A 20 -5.14 -6.90 -34.92
N THR A 21 -5.83 -7.61 -34.04
CA THR A 21 -6.95 -8.47 -34.43
C THR A 21 -8.20 -7.99 -33.70
N ALA A 22 -8.90 -7.07 -34.35
CA ALA A 22 -10.28 -6.75 -34.02
C ALA A 22 -11.15 -7.94 -34.45
N CYS A 23 -11.64 -8.73 -33.49
CA CYS A 23 -12.89 -9.46 -33.67
C CYS A 23 -14.02 -8.51 -33.27
N GLY A 24 -14.42 -7.68 -34.24
CA GLY A 24 -15.71 -7.02 -34.21
C GLY A 24 -16.80 -8.06 -34.41
N ASN A 25 -17.83 -8.00 -33.57
CA ASN A 25 -19.08 -8.70 -33.81
C ASN A 25 -20.16 -7.61 -33.88
N ASP A 26 -20.25 -6.99 -35.04
CA ASP A 26 -21.23 -5.94 -35.36
C ASP A 26 -22.53 -6.58 -35.87
N SER A 27 -23.68 -6.12 -35.37
CA SER A 27 -24.93 -5.83 -36.10
C SER A 27 -26.12 -5.78 -35.11
N SER A 28 -26.51 -4.61 -34.58
CA SER A 28 -27.45 -3.60 -35.17
C SER A 28 -28.91 -3.79 -34.67
N PRO A 29 -29.82 -2.79 -34.77
CA PRO A 29 -29.80 -1.42 -34.21
C PRO A 29 -31.14 -1.05 -33.50
N LYS A 30 -31.27 0.22 -33.05
CA LYS A 30 -32.55 1.00 -32.87
C LYS A 30 -33.26 0.83 -31.51
N ALA A 31 -33.79 1.84 -30.79
CA ALA A 31 -33.98 3.29 -30.91
C ALA A 31 -34.15 3.88 -29.49
N ALA A 32 -33.88 5.18 -29.32
CA ALA A 32 -34.40 5.99 -28.20
C ALA A 32 -35.77 6.61 -28.57
N PRO A 33 -36.41 7.39 -27.68
CA PRO A 33 -37.08 7.06 -26.42
C PRO A 33 -38.62 7.23 -26.56
N PRO A 34 -39.40 7.25 -25.46
CA PRO A 34 -39.99 8.54 -25.10
C PRO A 34 -40.05 8.83 -23.59
N ALA A 35 -40.30 10.12 -23.34
CA ALA A 35 -40.47 10.79 -22.06
C ALA A 35 -41.86 10.62 -21.42
N ALA A 36 -42.01 11.28 -20.27
CA ALA A 36 -43.22 11.65 -19.52
C ALA A 36 -43.71 10.63 -18.49
N ALA A 37 -44.12 10.98 -17.27
CA ALA A 37 -44.09 12.23 -16.52
C ALA A 37 -44.47 11.89 -15.06
N SER A 38 -43.91 12.61 -14.09
CA SER A 38 -44.45 12.70 -12.72
C SER A 38 -45.81 13.40 -12.71
N PRO A 39 -46.58 13.30 -11.61
CA PRO A 39 -46.82 14.52 -10.83
C PRO A 39 -46.88 14.29 -9.29
N VAL A 40 -46.25 15.20 -8.51
CA VAL A 40 -46.88 16.23 -7.62
C VAL A 40 -47.32 15.62 -6.26
N ALA A 41 -46.90 16.10 -5.09
CA ALA A 41 -47.16 17.43 -4.53
C ALA A 41 -46.34 17.73 -3.24
N PRO A 42 -46.40 18.99 -2.70
CA PRO A 42 -45.29 19.69 -2.07
C PRO A 42 -45.47 20.03 -0.57
N ALA A 43 -44.42 20.56 0.06
CA ALA A 43 -44.51 21.75 0.92
C ALA A 43 -43.12 22.39 1.12
N SER A 44 -43.01 23.66 0.73
CA SER A 44 -41.88 24.58 0.97
C SER A 44 -42.24 25.55 2.14
N PRO A 45 -41.60 26.72 2.32
CA PRO A 45 -40.26 26.98 2.86
C PRO A 45 -40.29 28.05 4.00
N ALA A 46 -39.14 28.30 4.65
CA ALA A 46 -38.80 29.61 5.23
C ALA A 46 -37.27 29.64 5.42
N ALA A 47 -36.47 30.31 4.58
CA ALA A 47 -36.21 31.76 4.51
C ALA A 47 -35.59 32.32 5.81
N GLY A 48 -34.33 32.73 5.72
CA GLY A 48 -33.64 33.50 6.76
C GLY A 48 -32.12 33.51 6.65
N THR A 49 -31.57 34.43 5.85
CA THR A 49 -30.22 35.04 6.01
C THR A 49 -30.48 36.55 6.13
N PRO A 50 -29.57 37.44 6.62
CA PRO A 50 -28.28 37.27 7.30
C PRO A 50 -28.17 38.10 8.61
N ALA A 51 -27.10 37.96 9.40
CA ALA A 51 -26.52 39.06 10.18
C ALA A 51 -25.18 38.65 10.82
N ALA A 52 -24.12 39.37 10.46
CA ALA A 52 -22.91 39.48 11.25
C ALA A 52 -23.15 40.46 12.41
N ALA A 53 -22.65 40.15 13.61
CA ALA A 53 -22.04 41.12 14.53
C ALA A 53 -21.46 40.38 15.76
N ASP A 54 -20.21 40.73 16.05
CA ASP A 54 -19.58 40.85 17.36
C ASP A 54 -19.51 39.67 18.35
N SER A 55 -18.25 39.23 18.58
CA SER A 55 -17.74 38.82 19.90
C SER A 55 -17.85 39.98 20.92
N PRO A 56 -17.54 39.84 22.24
CA PRO A 56 -16.98 38.69 22.97
C PRO A 56 -17.70 38.39 24.31
N ALA A 57 -17.40 37.24 24.92
CA ALA A 57 -17.01 37.11 26.34
C ALA A 57 -17.12 35.67 26.85
N ALA A 58 -15.95 35.12 27.17
CA ALA A 58 -15.64 34.31 28.36
C ALA A 58 -16.66 33.25 28.83
N ALA A 59 -16.34 31.98 28.55
CA ALA A 59 -16.50 30.91 29.53
C ALA A 59 -15.27 29.99 29.47
N ALA A 60 -14.72 29.72 30.65
CA ALA A 60 -13.42 29.11 30.95
C ALA A 60 -13.33 27.62 30.52
N PRO A 61 -12.11 27.03 30.53
CA PRO A 61 -11.82 25.77 29.85
C PRO A 61 -12.30 24.58 30.68
N VAL A 62 -13.10 23.71 30.08
CA VAL A 62 -13.26 22.34 30.61
C VAL A 62 -12.00 21.57 30.25
N ALA A 63 -11.12 21.45 31.24
CA ALA A 63 -9.97 20.58 31.23
C ALA A 63 -10.44 19.12 31.02
N ALA A 64 -10.49 18.67 29.78
CA ALA A 64 -10.36 17.25 29.47
C ALA A 64 -8.87 16.92 29.64
N SER A 65 -8.57 16.23 30.73
CA SER A 65 -7.23 15.79 31.13
C SER A 65 -6.40 15.32 29.93
N PRO A 66 -5.12 15.74 29.81
CA PRO A 66 -4.20 15.04 28.93
C PRO A 66 -4.02 13.65 29.52
N ALA A 67 -4.61 12.64 28.89
CA ALA A 67 -4.14 11.28 29.08
C ALA A 67 -2.69 11.29 28.61
N SER A 68 -1.76 11.38 29.56
CA SER A 68 -0.33 11.25 29.30
C SER A 68 -0.12 10.03 28.42
N PRO A 69 0.33 10.18 27.16
CA PRO A 69 0.79 9.02 26.43
C PRO A 69 2.04 8.58 27.18
N ALA A 70 1.99 7.36 27.72
CA ALA A 70 3.18 6.68 28.21
C ALA A 70 4.31 6.97 27.21
N HIS A 71 5.37 7.65 27.67
CA HIS A 71 6.48 8.09 26.84
C HIS A 71 7.28 6.86 26.39
N THR A 72 6.72 6.06 25.49
CA THR A 72 7.51 5.27 24.57
C THR A 72 8.21 6.27 23.67
N LYS A 73 9.54 6.32 23.75
CA LYS A 73 10.42 7.06 22.84
C LYS A 73 9.83 7.01 21.42
N PRO A 74 9.61 8.15 20.74
CA PRO A 74 9.09 8.15 19.38
C PRO A 74 9.98 7.24 18.52
N SER A 75 9.39 6.16 18.00
CA SER A 75 10.02 5.31 17.01
C SER A 75 9.56 5.81 15.65
N GLY A 76 10.48 6.37 14.87
CA GLY A 76 10.14 6.97 13.59
C GLY A 76 10.94 8.23 13.28
N THR A 77 10.81 8.70 12.05
CA THR A 77 11.45 9.93 11.57
C THR A 77 10.58 11.12 11.99
N PRO A 78 11.15 12.22 12.51
CA PRO A 78 10.37 13.43 12.79
C PRO A 78 9.70 13.94 11.51
N LYS A 79 8.47 14.40 11.65
CA LYS A 79 7.71 14.92 10.54
C LYS A 79 8.24 16.30 10.13
N ALA A 80 8.50 16.49 8.84
CA ALA A 80 9.07 17.73 8.30
C ALA A 80 8.24 18.99 8.62
N THR A 81 6.92 18.92 8.48
CA THR A 81 6.00 20.04 8.75
C THR A 81 4.76 19.58 9.51
N ALA A 82 4.27 20.41 10.44
CA ALA A 82 2.96 20.20 11.05
C ALA A 82 1.87 20.23 9.95
N GLY A 83 1.06 19.16 9.84
CA GLY A 83 0.02 19.02 8.82
C GLY A 83 0.36 18.16 7.58
N GLU A 84 1.63 17.91 7.29
CA GLU A 84 2.04 17.08 6.13
C GLU A 84 1.59 15.61 6.28
N LYS A 85 1.58 14.79 5.23
CA LYS A 85 1.31 13.34 5.39
C LYS A 85 2.63 12.60 5.47
N CYS A 86 2.70 11.58 6.31
CA CYS A 86 3.90 10.74 6.38
C CYS A 86 4.17 10.02 5.06
N THR A 87 3.12 9.64 4.36
CA THR A 87 3.19 9.03 3.04
C THR A 87 3.77 9.94 1.96
N ASP A 88 3.87 11.26 2.21
CA ASP A 88 4.54 12.20 1.30
C ASP A 88 6.04 12.34 1.62
N GLN A 89 6.46 11.96 2.83
CA GLN A 89 7.85 12.07 3.30
C GLN A 89 8.64 10.76 3.16
N ILE A 90 7.96 9.63 3.35
CA ILE A 90 8.58 8.30 3.39
C ILE A 90 7.85 7.37 2.42
N ASN A 91 8.60 6.58 1.67
CA ASN A 91 8.04 5.54 0.83
C ASN A 91 7.60 4.33 1.68
N TYR A 92 6.28 4.17 1.84
CA TYR A 92 5.65 3.04 2.54
C TYR A 92 5.23 1.91 1.58
N ALA A 93 5.83 1.80 0.39
CA ALA A 93 5.54 0.71 -0.52
C ALA A 93 5.79 -0.65 0.15
N GLY A 94 4.75 -1.50 0.15
CA GLY A 94 4.79 -2.78 0.82
C GLY A 94 4.67 -2.70 2.34
N ASP A 95 4.23 -1.59 2.93
CA ASP A 95 3.78 -1.55 4.33
C ASP A 95 2.36 -2.17 4.44
N PRO A 96 2.12 -3.09 5.39
CA PRO A 96 0.82 -3.72 5.54
C PRO A 96 -0.23 -2.76 6.11
N ARG A 97 0.20 -1.69 6.79
CA ARG A 97 -0.69 -0.68 7.35
C ARG A 97 -1.17 0.24 6.24
N SER A 98 -2.41 0.69 6.37
CA SER A 98 -2.98 1.63 5.40
C SER A 98 -2.28 3.00 5.48
N ASN A 99 -2.25 3.72 4.35
CA ASN A 99 -1.79 5.11 4.31
C ASN A 99 -2.52 6.00 5.33
N ALA A 100 -3.81 5.75 5.58
CA ALA A 100 -4.59 6.50 6.57
C ALA A 100 -4.07 6.27 7.99
N GLU A 101 -3.84 5.01 8.37
CA GLU A 101 -3.30 4.64 9.68
C GLU A 101 -1.91 5.26 9.92
N ILE A 102 -1.01 5.12 8.94
CA ILE A 102 0.34 5.71 8.98
C ILE A 102 0.27 7.22 9.18
N ASN A 103 -0.62 7.90 8.47
CA ASN A 103 -0.80 9.34 8.57
C ASN A 103 -1.43 9.75 9.91
N SER A 104 -2.33 8.95 10.47
CA SER A 104 -2.88 9.16 11.81
C SER A 104 -1.83 9.00 12.90
N ILE A 105 -0.95 8.00 12.81
CA ILE A 105 0.20 7.84 13.72
C ILE A 105 1.08 9.08 13.66
N GLY A 106 1.42 9.55 12.46
CA GLY A 106 2.23 10.75 12.25
C GLY A 106 1.58 12.05 12.74
N ALA A 107 0.26 12.17 12.60
CA ALA A 107 -0.49 13.30 13.14
C ALA A 107 -0.51 13.31 14.67
N ASN A 108 -0.68 12.12 15.29
CA ASN A 108 -0.79 11.99 16.74
C ASN A 108 0.55 12.11 17.46
N THR A 109 1.63 11.61 16.85
CA THR A 109 2.96 11.51 17.48
C THR A 109 3.93 12.60 17.04
N GLY A 110 3.61 13.32 15.95
CA GLY A 110 4.55 14.23 15.28
C GLY A 110 5.72 13.52 14.59
N HIS A 111 5.72 12.19 14.54
CA HIS A 111 6.78 11.37 13.94
C HIS A 111 6.16 10.35 12.97
N CYS A 112 6.74 10.26 11.78
CA CYS A 112 6.34 9.27 10.81
C CYS A 112 6.89 7.90 11.21
N PRO A 113 6.04 6.88 11.38
CA PRO A 113 6.49 5.57 11.80
C PRO A 113 7.46 5.00 10.76
N THR A 114 8.42 4.19 11.20
CA THR A 114 9.26 3.45 10.27
C THR A 114 8.37 2.52 9.43
N PRO A 115 8.56 2.44 8.09
CA PRO A 115 7.84 1.50 7.26
C PRO A 115 8.02 0.09 7.81
N GLU A 116 6.90 -0.57 8.10
CA GLU A 116 6.88 -1.99 8.34
C GLU A 116 7.04 -2.62 6.98
N LYS A 117 8.04 -3.46 6.80
CA LYS A 117 8.01 -4.33 5.62
C LYS A 117 6.89 -5.32 5.91
N SER A 118 5.86 -5.36 5.05
CA SER A 118 5.03 -6.57 4.92
C SER A 118 6.04 -7.66 4.80
N GLY A 119 6.21 -8.45 5.87
CA GLY A 119 7.39 -9.27 6.05
C GLY A 119 7.68 -9.94 4.74
N ALA A 120 8.84 -9.68 4.13
CA ALA A 120 9.19 -10.17 2.80
C ALA A 120 8.71 -11.61 2.74
N ALA A 121 7.60 -11.84 2.00
CA ALA A 121 6.58 -12.85 2.35
C ALA A 121 7.21 -13.98 3.14
N THR A 122 7.03 -14.00 4.48
CA THR A 122 7.87 -14.81 5.39
C THR A 122 8.07 -16.16 4.72
N PRO A 123 9.27 -16.43 4.18
CA PRO A 123 9.40 -17.42 3.13
C PRO A 123 8.91 -18.75 3.70
N SER A 124 7.84 -19.26 3.08
CA SER A 124 7.15 -20.42 3.61
C SER A 124 8.11 -21.60 3.62
N GLY A 125 8.11 -22.36 4.72
CA GLY A 125 8.97 -23.51 4.91
C GLY A 125 10.09 -23.30 5.92
N THR A 126 11.09 -24.18 5.88
CA THR A 126 12.17 -24.24 6.88
C THR A 126 13.41 -23.53 6.36
N PRO A 127 14.13 -22.72 7.15
CA PRO A 127 15.39 -22.12 6.71
C PRO A 127 16.36 -23.17 6.17
N ASN A 128 16.90 -22.91 4.97
CA ASN A 128 17.88 -23.79 4.36
C ASN A 128 19.23 -23.60 5.04
N LYS A 129 19.85 -24.68 5.51
CA LYS A 129 21.17 -24.62 6.14
C LYS A 129 22.23 -24.26 5.08
N PRO A 130 23.18 -23.35 5.38
CA PRO A 130 24.25 -22.99 4.45
C PRO A 130 25.01 -24.23 3.97
N GLY A 131 25.17 -24.38 2.66
CA GLY A 131 25.87 -25.50 2.04
C GLY A 131 25.10 -26.83 2.01
N VAL A 132 23.88 -26.89 2.54
CA VAL A 132 23.04 -28.08 2.55
C VAL A 132 21.94 -27.95 1.49
N LYS A 133 21.54 -29.07 0.88
CA LYS A 133 20.38 -29.11 -0.02
C LYS A 133 19.13 -29.36 0.79
N CYS A 134 18.00 -28.82 0.33
CA CYS A 134 16.74 -28.99 1.04
C CYS A 134 16.32 -30.46 1.15
N THR A 135 16.59 -31.25 0.13
CA THR A 135 16.32 -32.70 0.14
C THR A 135 17.22 -33.48 1.10
N ASP A 136 18.34 -32.91 1.55
CA ASP A 136 19.21 -33.50 2.58
C ASP A 136 18.79 -33.05 3.99
N GLN A 137 18.00 -31.99 4.10
CA GLN A 137 17.51 -31.43 5.37
C GLN A 137 16.10 -31.92 5.73
N ILE A 138 15.24 -32.15 4.73
CA ILE A 138 13.84 -32.51 4.89
C ILE A 138 13.52 -33.69 3.98
N ASN A 139 12.71 -34.63 4.48
CA ASN A 139 12.23 -35.75 3.68
C ASN A 139 11.01 -35.34 2.85
N TYR A 140 11.19 -35.18 1.54
CA TYR A 140 10.13 -34.83 0.57
C TYR A 140 9.45 -36.07 -0.06
N ALA A 141 9.42 -37.21 0.62
CA ALA A 141 8.72 -38.38 0.11
C ALA A 141 7.24 -38.06 -0.17
N GLY A 142 6.81 -38.29 -1.41
CA GLY A 142 5.46 -38.00 -1.87
C GLY A 142 5.25 -36.57 -2.39
N ASP A 143 6.26 -35.69 -2.34
CA ASP A 143 6.17 -34.38 -3.00
C ASP A 143 6.21 -34.57 -4.53
N PRO A 144 5.25 -33.98 -5.28
CA PRO A 144 5.22 -34.10 -6.74
C PRO A 144 6.37 -33.34 -7.43
N ARG A 145 7.00 -32.38 -6.76
CA ARG A 145 8.12 -31.60 -7.35
C ARG A 145 9.41 -32.39 -7.31
N SER A 146 10.25 -32.17 -8.30
CA SER A 146 11.55 -32.83 -8.36
C SER A 146 12.51 -32.35 -7.26
N ASN A 147 13.43 -33.22 -6.83
CA ASN A 147 14.50 -32.85 -5.90
C ASN A 147 15.32 -31.64 -6.38
N ALA A 148 15.55 -31.54 -7.70
CA ALA A 148 16.27 -30.41 -8.28
C ALA A 148 15.51 -29.10 -8.09
N GLU A 149 14.20 -29.10 -8.38
CA GLU A 149 13.34 -27.94 -8.20
C GLU A 149 13.29 -27.48 -6.73
N ILE A 150 13.07 -28.42 -5.81
CA ILE A 150 13.04 -28.15 -4.36
C ILE A 150 14.37 -27.51 -3.90
N ASN A 151 15.50 -28.05 -4.36
CA ASN A 151 16.82 -27.53 -4.01
C ASN A 151 17.09 -26.17 -4.64
N SER A 152 16.60 -25.91 -5.85
CA SER A 152 16.67 -24.60 -6.50
C SER A 152 15.84 -23.55 -5.76
N ILE A 153 14.63 -23.90 -5.31
CA ILE A 153 13.82 -23.02 -4.46
C ILE A 153 14.60 -22.66 -3.21
N GLY A 154 15.12 -23.65 -2.48
CA GLY A 154 15.88 -23.43 -1.25
C GLY A 154 17.17 -22.63 -1.43
N ALA A 155 17.85 -22.77 -2.57
CA ALA A 155 19.03 -21.97 -2.89
C ALA A 155 18.67 -20.51 -3.22
N ASN A 156 17.54 -20.29 -3.90
CA ASN A 156 17.12 -18.96 -4.33
C ASN A 156 16.46 -18.15 -3.21
N THR A 157 15.64 -18.81 -2.38
CA THR A 157 14.89 -18.15 -1.30
C THR A 157 15.65 -18.14 0.02
N GLY A 158 16.60 -19.07 0.21
CA GLY A 158 17.21 -19.36 1.51
C GLY A 158 16.33 -20.23 2.42
N TYR A 159 15.21 -20.76 1.90
CA TYR A 159 14.23 -21.55 2.67
C TYR A 159 13.77 -22.77 1.87
N CYS A 160 13.85 -23.92 2.51
CA CYS A 160 13.32 -25.17 2.01
C CYS A 160 11.80 -25.16 2.02
N PRO A 161 11.15 -25.33 0.85
CA PRO A 161 9.70 -25.18 0.74
C PRO A 161 8.95 -26.22 1.58
N PRO A 162 7.69 -25.97 1.95
CA PRO A 162 6.84 -27.00 2.54
C PRO A 162 6.66 -28.19 1.58
N ILE A 163 6.46 -29.39 2.14
CA ILE A 163 6.10 -30.59 1.36
C ILE A 163 4.70 -30.40 0.77
N GLN A 164 4.54 -30.72 -0.50
CA GLN A 164 3.24 -30.79 -1.18
C GLN A 164 2.74 -32.24 -1.23
N HIS A 165 1.42 -32.45 -1.19
CA HIS A 165 0.76 -33.75 -1.24
C HIS A 165 -0.21 -33.82 -2.42
#